data_AF-A0A3C0UU64-F1
#
_entry.id   AF-A0A3C0UU64-F1
#
_cell.length_a   1.000
_cell.length_b   1.000
_cell.length_c   1.000
_cell.angle_alpha   90.00
_cell.angle_beta   90.00
_cell.angle_gamma   90.00
#
_symmetry.space_group_name_H-M   'P 1'
#
loop_
_entity.id
_entity.type
_entity.pdbx_description
1 polymer ?
#
loop_
_entity_poly.entity_id
_entity_poly.type
_entity_poly.pdbx_seq_one_letter_code
_entity_poly.pdbx_strand_id
1 'polypeptide(L)'
;MKTFITTMLAVGILSHAFAQNIPGTKPWVVEKHSRYQFDLEKGNKLVVYAPNVRSLQQFQNIDSTLALFIRDFKKIKTGLEETTNARTVIYKPLSNGQYQLDLKEHTSSQQRFQLRPQSPEPLLLKTSQDTLLIVQNEKSAVINESVYFCFVLNNLEDAEGLVETSTANAHLRKALEDVKKYTGHDLTDERFSFEYTDTPLSGRMFRKVQNKKEDFIAVHPSFG
;
A
#
# COMPACT_ATOMS: atom_id res chain seq x y z
N MET A 1 10.42 -6.13 -34.69
CA MET A 1 9.40 -5.61 -33.75
C MET A 1 9.48 -6.45 -32.49
N LYS A 2 9.87 -5.86 -31.35
CA LYS A 2 9.95 -6.57 -30.06
C LYS A 2 8.60 -6.44 -29.37
N THR A 3 7.80 -7.49 -29.39
CA THR A 3 6.55 -7.59 -28.64
C THR A 3 6.84 -8.24 -27.28
N PHE A 4 7.16 -7.43 -26.28
CA PHE A 4 7.20 -7.90 -24.89
C PHE A 4 5.76 -7.94 -24.36
N ILE A 5 5.19 -9.14 -24.25
CA ILE A 5 3.89 -9.34 -23.60
C ILE A 5 4.15 -9.62 -22.11
N THR A 6 4.06 -8.56 -21.30
CA THR A 6 4.10 -8.60 -19.84
C THR A 6 2.94 -9.45 -19.33
N THR A 7 3.18 -10.74 -19.09
CA THR A 7 2.14 -11.64 -18.56
C THR A 7 2.19 -11.60 -17.03
N MET A 8 1.03 -11.31 -16.43
CA MET A 8 0.80 -11.18 -14.99
C MET A 8 1.29 -12.39 -14.18
N LEU A 9 1.89 -12.11 -13.02
CA LEU A 9 2.31 -13.10 -12.03
C LEU A 9 1.08 -13.76 -11.38
N ALA A 10 0.60 -14.85 -11.95
CA ALA A 10 -0.48 -15.66 -11.40
C ALA A 10 0.01 -17.06 -11.00
N VAL A 11 1.09 -17.17 -10.22
CA VAL A 11 1.41 -18.42 -9.49
C VAL A 11 2.13 -18.09 -8.18
N GLY A 12 1.42 -18.29 -7.06
CA GLY A 12 1.98 -18.65 -5.74
C GLY A 12 3.07 -17.75 -5.17
N ILE A 13 2.71 -16.55 -4.72
CA ILE A 13 3.58 -15.81 -3.80
C ILE A 13 3.42 -16.48 -2.42
N LEU A 14 4.31 -17.42 -2.13
CA LEU A 14 4.66 -17.79 -0.76
C LEU A 14 4.85 -16.50 0.02
N SER A 15 4.03 -16.36 1.06
CA SER A 15 3.93 -15.31 2.06
C SER A 15 5.29 -14.89 2.61
N HIS A 16 6.05 -14.11 1.84
CA HIS A 16 7.12 -13.30 2.38
C HIS A 16 6.46 -12.10 3.03
N ALA A 17 6.56 -12.07 4.35
CA ALA A 17 6.05 -11.04 5.22
C ALA A 17 6.43 -9.66 4.66
N PHE A 18 5.44 -8.94 4.14
CA PHE A 18 5.58 -7.53 3.82
C PHE A 18 5.62 -6.73 5.12
N ALA A 19 6.75 -6.78 5.82
CA ALA A 19 7.24 -5.63 6.56
C ALA A 19 8.00 -4.75 5.54
N GLN A 20 7.30 -4.28 4.50
CA GLN A 20 7.87 -3.29 3.59
C GLN A 20 7.94 -1.99 4.36
N ASN A 21 9.14 -1.62 4.79
CA ASN A 21 9.46 -0.26 5.23
C ASN A 21 8.84 0.71 4.21
N ILE A 22 7.98 1.61 4.68
CA ILE A 22 7.32 2.57 3.79
C ILE A 22 8.41 3.44 3.17
N PRO A 23 8.53 3.46 1.83
CA PRO A 23 9.59 4.18 1.15
C PRO A 23 9.64 5.66 1.54
N GLY A 24 10.83 6.16 1.87
CA GLY A 24 11.02 7.58 2.22
C GLY A 24 10.49 7.99 3.60
N THR A 25 10.04 7.04 4.43
CA THR A 25 9.66 7.31 5.82
C THR A 25 10.54 6.53 6.79
N LYS A 26 10.67 7.05 8.00
CA LYS A 26 11.39 6.40 9.09
C LYS A 26 10.47 5.39 9.77
N PRO A 27 10.91 4.14 10.05
CA PRO A 27 10.04 3.08 10.58
C PRO A 27 9.19 3.49 11.81
N TRP A 28 9.80 4.19 12.76
CA TRP A 28 9.15 4.65 13.98
C TRP A 28 8.01 5.67 13.76
N VAL A 29 7.96 6.34 12.60
CA VAL A 29 6.87 7.26 12.27
C VAL A 29 5.57 6.47 12.12
N VAL A 30 5.62 5.30 11.48
CA VAL A 30 4.44 4.49 11.17
C VAL A 30 4.15 3.39 12.19
N GLU A 31 5.08 3.06 13.08
CA GLU A 31 4.86 2.13 14.19
C GLU A 31 3.72 2.57 15.13
N LYS A 32 3.50 3.88 15.26
CA LYS A 32 2.41 4.44 16.08
C LYS A 32 1.11 4.63 15.31
N HIS A 33 1.06 4.28 14.02
CA HIS A 33 -0.15 4.43 13.20
C HIS A 33 -1.00 3.15 13.27
N SER A 34 -2.31 3.31 13.17
CA SER A 34 -3.18 2.18 12.84
C SER A 34 -2.92 1.74 11.40
N ARG A 35 -2.79 0.44 11.21
CA ARG A 35 -2.48 -0.19 9.91
C ARG A 35 -3.72 -0.91 9.39
N TYR A 36 -4.17 -0.55 8.19
CA TYR A 36 -5.30 -1.19 7.51
C TYR A 36 -4.79 -1.92 6.29
N GLN A 37 -5.18 -3.19 6.09
CA GLN A 37 -4.75 -3.99 4.96
C GLN A 37 -5.95 -4.56 4.22
N PHE A 38 -6.00 -4.30 2.92
CA PHE A 38 -7.06 -4.72 2.01
C PHE A 38 -6.47 -5.48 0.83
N ASP A 39 -7.15 -6.54 0.39
CA ASP A 39 -6.88 -7.19 -0.88
C ASP A 39 -7.58 -6.41 -2.01
N LEU A 40 -6.87 -6.15 -3.11
CA LEU A 40 -7.40 -5.43 -4.28
C LEU A 40 -7.54 -6.35 -5.50
N GLU A 41 -7.61 -7.66 -5.27
CA GLU A 41 -7.62 -8.73 -6.28
C GLU A 41 -6.33 -8.85 -7.09
N LYS A 42 -6.20 -9.95 -7.84
CA LYS A 42 -5.05 -10.26 -8.71
C LYS A 42 -3.68 -10.17 -8.01
N GLY A 43 -3.64 -10.31 -6.69
CA GLY A 43 -2.41 -10.19 -5.88
C GLY A 43 -2.02 -8.75 -5.50
N ASN A 44 -2.80 -7.75 -5.91
CA ASN A 44 -2.63 -6.35 -5.52
C ASN A 44 -3.19 -6.11 -4.11
N LYS A 45 -2.60 -5.16 -3.39
CA LYS A 45 -2.97 -4.86 -2.00
C LYS A 45 -2.92 -3.37 -1.71
N LEU A 46 -3.80 -2.91 -0.84
CA LEU A 46 -3.74 -1.59 -0.22
C LEU A 46 -3.37 -1.74 1.25
N VAL A 47 -2.30 -1.09 1.66
CA VAL A 47 -1.93 -0.92 3.07
C VAL A 47 -2.01 0.54 3.42
N VAL A 48 -2.81 0.89 4.42
CA VAL A 48 -2.99 2.26 4.89
C VAL A 48 -2.42 2.41 6.27
N TYR A 49 -1.63 3.46 6.50
CA TYR A 49 -1.16 3.85 7.81
C TYR A 49 -1.79 5.19 8.15
N ALA A 50 -2.62 5.22 9.18
CA ALA A 50 -3.28 6.44 9.63
C ALA A 50 -2.97 6.67 11.12
N PRO A 51 -2.66 7.91 11.55
CA PRO A 51 -2.38 8.20 12.94
C PRO A 51 -3.54 7.75 13.82
N ASN A 52 -4.78 8.05 13.43
CA ASN A 52 -5.99 7.60 14.12
C ASN A 52 -7.15 7.48 13.13
N VAL A 53 -8.28 6.99 13.61
CA VAL A 53 -9.50 6.80 12.81
C VAL A 53 -10.02 8.14 12.26
N ARG A 54 -9.89 9.24 13.02
CA ARG A 54 -10.34 10.57 12.59
C ARG A 54 -9.54 11.06 11.38
N SER A 55 -8.21 10.92 11.39
CA SER A 55 -7.38 11.27 10.23
C SER A 55 -7.79 10.45 9.02
N LEU A 56 -8.00 9.14 9.16
CA LEU A 56 -8.48 8.32 8.04
C LEU A 56 -9.85 8.77 7.50
N GLN A 57 -10.77 9.23 8.37
CA GLN A 57 -12.07 9.76 7.96
C GLN A 57 -11.98 11.03 7.11
N GLN A 58 -10.96 11.87 7.34
CA GLN A 58 -10.76 13.11 6.57
C GLN A 58 -10.22 12.84 5.16
N PHE A 59 -9.62 11.67 4.94
CA PHE A 59 -8.82 11.32 3.76
C PHE A 59 -9.46 10.18 2.94
N GLN A 60 -10.76 10.33 2.65
CA GLN A 60 -11.57 9.36 1.87
C GLN A 60 -11.71 9.75 0.39
N ASN A 61 -10.70 10.43 -0.16
CA ASN A 61 -10.63 10.82 -1.57
C ASN A 61 -9.53 10.06 -2.32
N ILE A 62 -9.13 8.88 -1.84
CA ILE A 62 -7.95 8.19 -2.36
C ILE A 62 -8.12 7.78 -3.83
N ASP A 63 -9.32 7.36 -4.27
CA ASP A 63 -9.54 7.04 -5.68
C ASP A 63 -9.35 8.27 -6.59
N SER A 64 -9.73 9.47 -6.13
CA SER A 64 -9.49 10.72 -6.86
C SER A 64 -8.00 11.05 -6.91
N THR A 65 -7.27 10.86 -5.81
CA THR A 65 -5.81 11.04 -5.82
C THR A 65 -5.11 10.00 -6.69
N LEU A 66 -5.60 8.76 -6.72
CA LEU A 66 -5.11 7.70 -7.58
C LEU A 66 -5.34 8.05 -9.06
N ALA A 67 -6.51 8.62 -9.41
CA ALA A 67 -6.78 9.11 -10.76
C ALA A 67 -5.83 10.26 -11.17
N LEU A 68 -5.52 11.18 -10.26
CA LEU A 68 -4.52 12.23 -10.49
C LEU A 68 -3.12 11.63 -10.74
N PHE A 69 -2.73 10.66 -9.93
CA PHE A 69 -1.50 9.92 -10.11
C PHE A 69 -1.45 9.26 -11.50
N ILE A 70 -2.48 8.52 -11.90
CA ILE A 70 -2.54 7.86 -13.22
C ILE A 70 -2.36 8.87 -14.35
N ARG A 71 -3.07 10.00 -14.30
CA ARG A 71 -2.95 11.08 -15.29
C ARG A 71 -1.51 11.59 -15.40
N ASP A 72 -0.84 11.79 -14.27
CA ASP A 72 0.52 12.34 -14.25
C ASP A 72 1.58 11.29 -14.60
N PHE A 73 1.39 10.03 -14.16
CA PHE A 73 2.24 8.90 -14.50
C PHE A 73 2.24 8.63 -16.01
N LYS A 74 1.08 8.74 -16.69
CA LYS A 74 0.98 8.60 -18.15
C LYS A 74 1.90 9.55 -18.92
N LYS A 75 2.19 10.74 -18.38
CA LYS A 75 3.07 11.73 -19.01
C LYS A 75 4.55 11.32 -18.98
N ILE A 76 4.96 10.56 -17.96
CA ILE A 76 6.35 10.11 -17.80
C ILE A 76 6.56 8.67 -18.29
N LYS A 77 5.50 7.86 -18.32
CA LYS A 77 5.54 6.43 -18.69
C LYS A 77 6.19 6.18 -20.05
N THR A 78 5.92 7.03 -21.05
CA THR A 78 6.49 6.89 -22.40
C THR A 78 8.01 7.05 -22.44
N GLY A 79 8.60 7.69 -21.42
CA GLY A 79 10.05 7.84 -21.29
C GLY A 79 10.70 6.78 -20.40
N LEU A 80 9.93 5.85 -19.83
CA LEU A 80 10.46 4.76 -19.01
C LEU A 80 10.75 3.55 -19.89
N GLU A 81 11.88 2.90 -19.67
CA GLU A 81 12.18 1.63 -20.32
C GLU A 81 11.20 0.54 -19.84
N GLU A 82 10.78 -0.33 -20.76
CA GLU A 82 10.03 -1.53 -20.39
C GLU A 82 11.00 -2.54 -19.75
N THR A 83 10.93 -2.68 -18.43
CA THR A 83 11.82 -3.56 -17.67
C THR A 83 11.02 -4.41 -16.67
N THR A 84 11.64 -5.50 -16.21
CA THR A 84 11.12 -6.30 -15.09
C THR A 84 11.58 -5.81 -13.72
N ASN A 85 12.15 -4.61 -13.65
CA ASN A 85 12.57 -4.01 -12.39
C ASN A 85 11.36 -3.66 -11.54
N ALA A 86 11.52 -3.75 -10.22
CA ALA A 86 10.53 -3.21 -9.31
C ALA A 86 10.64 -1.69 -9.28
N ARG A 87 9.51 -1.01 -9.19
CA ARG A 87 9.41 0.44 -9.12
C ARG A 87 8.79 0.83 -7.81
N THR A 88 9.38 1.84 -7.19
CA THR A 88 8.79 2.54 -6.06
C THR A 88 8.48 3.96 -6.49
N VAL A 89 7.24 4.37 -6.33
CA VAL A 89 6.77 5.73 -6.60
C VAL A 89 6.24 6.35 -5.32
N ILE A 90 6.70 7.56 -5.02
CA ILE A 90 6.13 8.39 -3.96
C ILE A 90 5.40 9.56 -4.63
N TYR A 91 4.10 9.65 -4.40
CA TYR A 91 3.24 10.71 -4.92
C TYR A 91 2.71 11.54 -3.76
N LYS A 92 3.10 12.82 -3.71
CA LYS A 92 2.80 13.72 -2.58
C LYS A 92 2.36 15.10 -3.06
N PRO A 93 1.41 15.75 -2.38
CA PRO A 93 1.04 17.12 -2.68
C PRO A 93 2.15 18.09 -2.29
N LEU A 94 2.28 19.18 -3.04
CA LEU A 94 3.11 20.33 -2.74
C LEU A 94 2.25 21.47 -2.17
N SER A 95 2.89 22.41 -1.48
CA SER A 95 2.20 23.55 -0.85
C SER A 95 1.48 24.48 -1.83
N ASN A 96 1.87 24.46 -3.10
CA ASN A 96 1.28 25.25 -4.18
C ASN A 96 0.12 24.52 -4.92
N GLY A 97 -0.38 23.40 -4.38
CA GLY A 97 -1.46 22.62 -4.98
C GLY A 97 -1.04 21.74 -6.16
N GLN A 98 0.26 21.69 -6.48
CA GLN A 98 0.82 20.73 -7.43
C GLN A 98 1.14 19.39 -6.73
N TYR A 99 1.53 18.39 -7.51
CA TYR A 99 2.00 17.11 -6.98
C TYR A 99 3.42 16.83 -7.44
N GLN A 100 4.20 16.24 -6.54
CA GLN A 100 5.53 15.69 -6.83
C GLN A 100 5.42 14.16 -6.94
N LEU A 101 6.08 13.61 -7.96
CA LEU A 101 6.21 12.18 -8.21
C LEU A 101 7.70 11.83 -8.17
N ASP A 102 8.12 11.10 -7.14
CA ASP A 102 9.47 10.58 -7.01
C ASP A 102 9.46 9.09 -7.42
N LEU A 103 10.14 8.74 -8.52
CA LEU A 103 10.24 7.37 -9.00
C LEU A 103 11.64 6.82 -8.77
N LYS A 104 11.72 5.62 -8.19
CA LYS A 104 12.95 4.85 -8.02
C LYS A 104 12.76 3.46 -8.61
N GLU A 105 13.69 3.04 -9.46
CA GLU A 105 13.76 1.67 -9.94
C GLU A 105 14.75 0.85 -9.11
N HIS A 106 14.43 -0.42 -8.90
CA HIS A 106 15.27 -1.37 -8.21
C HIS A 106 15.58 -2.52 -9.17
N THR A 107 16.85 -2.66 -9.51
CA THR A 107 17.31 -3.74 -10.36
C THR A 107 17.07 -5.08 -9.67
N SER A 108 16.52 -6.04 -10.42
CA SER A 108 16.35 -7.39 -9.90
C SER A 108 17.72 -8.05 -9.73
N SER A 109 17.95 -8.70 -8.58
CA SER A 109 19.15 -9.50 -8.34
C SER A 109 19.17 -10.82 -9.12
N GLN A 110 18.02 -11.20 -9.70
CA GLN A 110 17.87 -12.42 -10.48
C GLN A 110 16.89 -12.21 -11.65
N GLN A 111 17.13 -12.91 -12.76
CA GLN A 111 16.19 -12.98 -13.87
C GLN A 111 15.43 -14.30 -13.79
N ARG A 112 14.10 -14.24 -13.91
CA ARG A 112 13.26 -15.43 -13.91
C ARG A 112 12.62 -15.60 -15.28
N PHE A 113 12.76 -16.78 -15.86
CA PHE A 113 12.17 -17.10 -17.16
C PHE A 113 11.11 -18.18 -17.01
N GLN A 114 10.02 -18.07 -17.76
CA GLN A 114 9.03 -19.11 -17.95
C GLN A 114 9.19 -19.72 -19.34
N LEU A 115 9.50 -21.02 -19.37
CA LEU A 115 9.56 -21.80 -20.59
C LEU A 115 8.14 -22.32 -20.90
N ARG A 116 7.64 -22.05 -22.11
CA ARG A 116 6.30 -22.45 -22.54
C ARG A 116 6.42 -23.43 -23.70
N PRO A 117 5.81 -24.63 -23.63
CA PRO A 117 5.93 -25.62 -24.72
C PRO A 117 5.48 -25.13 -26.09
N GLN A 118 4.57 -24.15 -26.12
CA GLN A 118 3.95 -23.61 -27.34
C GLN A 118 4.66 -22.38 -27.90
N SER A 119 5.72 -21.88 -27.25
CA SER A 119 6.44 -20.67 -27.68
C SER A 119 7.94 -20.92 -27.63
N PRO A 120 8.68 -20.69 -28.74
CA PRO A 120 10.13 -20.88 -28.78
C PRO A 120 10.89 -19.85 -27.93
N GLU A 121 10.25 -18.75 -27.55
CA GLU A 121 10.87 -17.67 -26.78
C GLU A 121 10.52 -17.79 -25.28
N PRO A 122 11.53 -17.88 -24.39
CA PRO A 122 11.32 -17.79 -22.95
C PRO A 122 10.68 -16.46 -22.56
N LEU A 123 9.66 -16.51 -21.70
CA LEU A 123 9.04 -15.30 -21.17
C LEU A 123 9.83 -14.83 -19.94
N LEU A 124 10.40 -13.63 -19.99
CA LEU A 124 11.01 -13.00 -18.82
C LEU A 124 9.91 -12.52 -17.85
N LEU A 125 10.01 -12.92 -16.58
CA LEU A 125 9.04 -12.63 -15.53
C LEU A 125 9.56 -11.57 -14.56
N LYS A 126 8.66 -10.66 -14.19
CA LYS A 126 8.84 -9.76 -13.05
C LYS A 126 8.65 -10.55 -11.74
N THR A 127 9.63 -10.44 -10.85
CA THR A 127 9.69 -11.22 -9.60
C THR A 127 9.32 -10.42 -8.36
N SER A 128 9.26 -9.10 -8.48
CA SER A 128 9.01 -8.18 -7.37
C SER A 128 7.91 -7.20 -7.77
N GLN A 129 6.98 -6.97 -6.83
CA GLN A 129 5.87 -6.04 -6.99
C GLN A 129 6.36 -4.59 -6.99
N ASP A 130 5.63 -3.74 -7.69
CA ASP A 130 5.75 -2.29 -7.62
C ASP A 130 5.07 -1.76 -6.36
N THR A 131 5.50 -0.57 -5.94
CA THR A 131 4.93 0.12 -4.79
C THR A 131 4.62 1.56 -5.16
N LEU A 132 3.35 1.95 -5.01
CA LEU A 132 2.93 3.34 -5.07
C LEU A 132 2.56 3.80 -3.65
N LEU A 133 3.28 4.79 -3.15
CA LEU A 133 3.01 5.47 -1.90
C LEU A 133 2.36 6.82 -2.19
N ILE A 134 1.09 6.97 -1.81
CA ILE A 134 0.42 8.26 -1.81
C ILE A 134 0.48 8.82 -0.38
N VAL A 135 1.05 10.01 -0.23
CA VAL A 135 1.15 10.70 1.05
C VAL A 135 0.08 11.80 1.10
N GLN A 136 -0.82 11.75 2.09
CA GLN A 136 -1.79 12.80 2.35
C GLN A 136 -1.45 13.47 3.68
N ASN A 137 -1.16 14.77 3.64
CA ASN A 137 -0.82 15.57 4.81
C ASN A 137 -2.03 16.38 5.27
N GLU A 138 -2.25 16.47 6.58
CA GLU A 138 -2.98 17.61 7.14
C GLU A 138 -2.15 18.89 6.92
N LYS A 139 -2.76 20.08 6.99
CA LYS A 139 -2.11 21.37 6.71
C LYS A 139 -0.94 21.70 7.67
N SER A 140 -0.69 20.87 8.67
CA SER A 140 0.44 20.92 9.61
C SER A 140 1.68 20.25 9.01
N ALA A 141 2.84 20.91 9.10
CA ALA A 141 4.13 20.38 8.65
C ALA A 141 4.68 19.22 9.53
N VAL A 142 3.82 18.59 10.34
CA VAL A 142 4.20 17.55 11.30
C VAL A 142 4.03 16.18 10.65
N ILE A 143 5.16 15.53 10.36
CA ILE A 143 5.29 14.25 9.64
C ILE A 143 4.49 13.11 10.31
N ASN A 144 4.16 13.23 11.60
CA ASN A 144 3.43 12.22 12.38
C ASN A 144 1.90 12.29 12.24
N GLU A 145 1.37 13.20 11.42
CA GLU A 145 -0.08 13.37 11.19
C GLU A 145 -0.52 12.98 9.77
N SER A 146 0.42 12.58 8.92
CA SER A 146 0.13 12.17 7.55
C SER A 146 -0.58 10.82 7.51
N VAL A 147 -1.49 10.66 6.54
CA VAL A 147 -2.03 9.35 6.16
C VAL A 147 -1.27 8.85 4.94
N TYR A 148 -0.78 7.60 5.04
CA TYR A 148 -0.02 6.96 3.98
C TYR A 148 -0.86 5.85 3.34
N PHE A 149 -1.08 5.94 2.04
CA PHE A 149 -1.72 4.90 1.24
C PHE A 149 -0.66 4.20 0.41
N CYS A 150 -0.34 2.96 0.76
CA CYS A 150 0.65 2.12 0.11
C CYS A 150 -0.04 1.07 -0.75
N PHE A 151 -0.03 1.27 -2.06
CA PHE A 151 -0.49 0.30 -3.05
C PHE A 151 0.68 -0.60 -3.43
N VAL A 152 0.55 -1.89 -3.14
CA VAL A 152 1.49 -2.93 -3.57
C VAL A 152 0.87 -3.62 -4.77
N LEU A 153 1.48 -3.45 -5.94
CA LEU A 153 0.91 -3.79 -7.24
C LEU A 153 1.82 -4.74 -8.01
N ASN A 154 1.30 -5.67 -8.82
CA ASN A 154 2.18 -6.45 -9.68
C ASN A 154 2.93 -5.56 -10.67
N ASN A 155 2.22 -4.58 -11.24
CA ASN A 155 2.78 -3.50 -12.04
C ASN A 155 2.11 -2.16 -11.67
N LEU A 156 2.83 -1.04 -11.75
CA LEU A 156 2.25 0.29 -11.54
C LEU A 156 1.02 0.56 -12.43
N GLU A 157 0.98 -0.04 -13.62
CA GLU A 157 -0.13 0.04 -14.57
C GLU A 157 -1.43 -0.58 -14.02
N ASP A 158 -1.35 -1.51 -13.08
CA ASP A 158 -2.54 -2.12 -12.48
C ASP A 158 -3.37 -1.07 -11.71
N ALA A 159 -2.78 0.06 -11.31
CA ALA A 159 -3.48 1.17 -10.70
C ALA A 159 -4.55 1.78 -11.64
N GLU A 160 -4.43 1.63 -12.97
CA GLU A 160 -5.46 2.10 -13.91
C GLU A 160 -6.79 1.37 -13.67
N GLY A 161 -6.76 0.03 -13.56
CA GLY A 161 -7.95 -0.77 -13.27
C GLY A 161 -8.53 -0.53 -11.88
N LEU A 162 -7.69 -0.13 -10.91
CA LEU A 162 -8.15 0.23 -9.57
C LEU A 162 -8.99 1.53 -9.57
N VAL A 163 -8.63 2.51 -10.41
CA VAL A 163 -9.40 3.75 -10.56
C VAL A 163 -10.77 3.47 -11.18
N GLU A 164 -10.84 2.64 -12.21
CA GLU A 164 -12.09 2.28 -12.90
C GLU A 164 -13.11 1.63 -11.95
N THR A 165 -12.62 0.82 -11.01
CA THR A 165 -13.46 0.10 -10.06
C THR A 165 -13.77 0.91 -8.79
N SER A 166 -13.05 2.00 -8.52
CA SER A 166 -13.21 2.83 -7.30
C SER A 166 -13.21 2.02 -6.00
N THR A 167 -12.36 1.00 -5.97
CA THR A 167 -12.40 -0.06 -4.94
C THR A 167 -11.74 0.40 -3.63
N ALA A 168 -10.77 1.32 -3.68
CA ALA A 168 -10.02 1.71 -2.48
C ALA A 168 -10.90 2.49 -1.49
N ASN A 169 -11.69 3.49 -1.92
CA ASN A 169 -12.60 4.19 -1.01
C ASN A 169 -13.70 3.27 -0.46
N ALA A 170 -14.14 2.27 -1.23
CA ALA A 170 -15.13 1.31 -0.75
C ALA A 170 -14.61 0.48 0.43
N HIS A 171 -13.38 -0.03 0.33
CA HIS A 171 -12.72 -0.72 1.44
C HIS A 171 -12.51 0.17 2.67
N LEU A 172 -12.11 1.42 2.46
CA LEU A 172 -11.95 2.40 3.53
C LEU A 172 -13.26 2.68 4.27
N ARG A 173 -14.35 2.96 3.54
CA ARG A 173 -15.67 3.19 4.15
C ARG A 173 -16.12 2.00 4.98
N LYS A 174 -15.96 0.79 4.44
CA LYS A 174 -16.31 -0.44 5.14
C LYS A 174 -15.51 -0.61 6.44
N ALA A 175 -14.19 -0.38 6.39
CA ALA A 175 -13.36 -0.40 7.61
C ALA A 175 -13.81 0.64 8.64
N LEU A 176 -14.12 1.86 8.21
CA LEU A 176 -14.62 2.92 9.08
C LEU A 176 -16.00 2.57 9.68
N GLU A 177 -16.90 1.97 8.91
CA GLU A 177 -18.19 1.46 9.39
C GLU A 177 -18.00 0.34 10.42
N ASP A 178 -17.03 -0.53 10.22
CA ASP A 178 -16.73 -1.60 11.18
C ASP A 178 -16.14 -1.08 12.47
N VAL A 179 -15.24 -0.08 12.41
CA VAL A 179 -14.75 0.61 13.60
C VAL A 179 -15.89 1.28 14.37
N LYS A 180 -16.85 1.92 13.69
CA LYS A 180 -18.00 2.59 14.33
C LYS A 180 -18.87 1.65 15.15
N LYS A 181 -18.89 0.35 14.85
CA LYS A 181 -19.66 -0.64 15.63
C LYS A 181 -19.12 -0.85 17.04
N TYR A 182 -17.90 -0.39 17.32
CA TYR A 182 -17.21 -0.51 18.61
C TYR A 182 -17.15 0.84 19.35
N THR A 183 -18.28 1.56 19.45
CA THR A 183 -18.38 2.81 20.22
C THR A 183 -17.99 2.59 21.68
N GLY A 184 -17.07 3.41 22.21
CA GLY A 184 -16.57 3.30 23.58
C GLY A 184 -15.41 2.32 23.76
N HIS A 185 -14.87 1.78 22.67
CA HIS A 185 -13.71 0.89 22.66
C HIS A 185 -12.42 1.64 22.33
N ASP A 186 -11.28 1.14 22.82
CA ASP A 186 -9.92 1.58 22.50
C ASP A 186 -9.66 1.81 21.00
N LEU A 187 -10.36 1.10 20.10
CA LEU A 187 -10.22 1.26 18.65
C LEU A 187 -10.67 2.65 18.13
N THR A 188 -11.51 3.35 18.89
CA THR A 188 -11.98 4.71 18.58
C THR A 188 -11.21 5.80 19.33
N ASP A 189 -10.31 5.41 20.24
CA ASP A 189 -9.51 6.30 21.05
C ASP A 189 -8.16 6.58 20.38
N GLU A 190 -7.81 7.86 20.24
CA GLU A 190 -6.58 8.31 19.58
C GLU A 190 -5.30 7.85 20.29
N ARG A 191 -5.39 7.42 21.55
CA ARG A 191 -4.28 6.84 22.32
C ARG A 191 -3.88 5.46 21.83
N PHE A 192 -4.72 4.77 21.07
CA PHE A 192 -4.44 3.42 20.61
C PHE A 192 -4.18 3.37 19.10
N SER A 193 -3.39 2.38 18.71
CA SER A 193 -3.21 1.95 17.32
C SER A 193 -3.54 0.47 17.21
N PHE A 194 -3.91 0.03 16.02
CA PHE A 194 -4.33 -1.35 15.78
C PHE A 194 -4.03 -1.76 14.34
N GLU A 195 -4.06 -3.07 14.09
CA GLU A 195 -4.05 -3.65 12.74
C GLU A 195 -5.48 -4.07 12.37
N TYR A 196 -5.99 -3.56 11.25
CA TYR A 196 -7.23 -4.03 10.62
C TYR A 196 -6.89 -4.78 9.33
N THR A 197 -7.42 -5.98 9.16
CA THR A 197 -7.26 -6.76 7.93
C THR A 197 -8.63 -7.14 7.37
N ASP A 198 -8.83 -6.94 6.07
CA ASP A 198 -9.99 -7.44 5.30
C ASP A 198 -9.43 -8.13 4.04
N THR A 199 -9.06 -9.40 4.18
CA THR A 199 -8.50 -10.21 3.09
C THR A 199 -9.22 -11.55 2.97
N PRO A 200 -9.21 -12.20 1.79
CA PRO A 200 -9.82 -13.52 1.62
C PRO A 200 -9.26 -14.59 2.58
N LEU A 201 -7.98 -14.46 2.98
CA LEU A 201 -7.29 -15.44 3.83
C LEU A 201 -7.55 -15.22 5.33
N SER A 202 -7.49 -13.97 5.78
CA SER A 202 -7.64 -13.64 7.21
C SER A 202 -9.09 -13.37 7.61
N GLY A 203 -9.98 -13.16 6.63
CA GLY A 203 -11.25 -12.52 6.86
C GLY A 203 -11.08 -11.10 7.43
N ARG A 204 -12.18 -10.58 7.98
CA ARG A 204 -12.25 -9.28 8.63
C ARG A 204 -11.89 -9.40 10.11
N MET A 205 -10.86 -8.68 10.56
CA MET A 205 -10.46 -8.71 11.98
C MET A 205 -9.58 -7.53 12.39
N PHE A 206 -9.65 -7.22 13.69
CA PHE A 206 -8.75 -6.30 14.38
C PHE A 206 -7.70 -7.09 15.18
N ARG A 207 -6.45 -6.62 15.17
CA ARG A 207 -5.30 -7.23 15.87
C ARG A 207 -4.39 -6.14 16.46
N LYS A 208 -3.46 -6.54 17.33
CA LYS A 208 -2.38 -5.70 17.89
C LYS A 208 -2.85 -4.32 18.37
N VAL A 209 -3.88 -4.28 19.21
CA VAL A 209 -4.32 -3.03 19.83
C VAL A 209 -3.26 -2.63 20.86
N GLN A 210 -2.63 -1.48 20.66
CA GLN A 210 -1.51 -1.02 21.49
C GLN A 210 -1.66 0.47 21.85
N ASN A 211 -1.29 0.82 23.08
CA ASN A 211 -1.26 2.20 23.54
C ASN A 211 -0.01 2.92 23.01
N LYS A 212 -0.18 4.02 22.30
CA LYS A 212 0.90 4.80 21.67
C LYS A 212 1.82 5.51 22.67
N LYS A 213 1.38 5.66 23.93
CA LYS A 213 2.16 6.31 25.00
C LYS A 213 3.04 5.32 25.78
N GLU A 214 2.81 4.03 25.65
CA GLU A 214 3.53 3.02 26.43
C GLU A 214 4.59 2.33 25.57
N ASP A 215 5.85 2.69 25.78
CA ASP A 215 7.01 1.83 25.43
C ASP A 215 7.08 0.69 26.48
N PHE A 216 6.05 -0.15 26.58
CA PHE A 216 6.07 -1.24 27.55
C PHE A 216 6.72 -2.50 26.97
N ILE A 217 7.85 -2.89 27.55
CA ILE A 217 8.33 -4.27 27.50
C ILE A 217 7.31 -5.11 28.28
N ALA A 218 6.42 -5.82 27.59
CA ALA A 218 5.57 -6.81 28.21
C ALA A 218 6.42 -8.04 28.57
N VAL A 219 7.00 -8.06 29.78
CA VAL A 219 7.47 -9.31 30.39
C VAL A 219 6.24 -10.07 30.84
N HIS A 220 5.82 -11.07 30.07
CA HIS A 220 4.85 -12.05 30.55
C HIS A 220 5.54 -12.93 31.62
N PRO A 221 5.07 -12.97 32.88
CA PRO A 221 5.51 -14.03 33.77
C PRO A 221 4.94 -15.34 33.26
N SER A 222 5.82 -16.28 32.87
CA SER A 222 5.44 -17.67 32.65
C SER A 222 4.95 -18.25 33.98
N PHE A 223 3.73 -18.78 34.02
CA PHE A 223 3.27 -19.60 35.14
C PHE A 223 4.16 -20.84 35.25
N GLY A 224 4.65 -21.10 36.46
CA GLY A 224 5.21 -22.40 36.86
C GLY A 224 4.12 -23.39 37.24
#